data_AF-A0A3N5G4G4-F1
#
_entry.id   AF-A0A3N5G4G4-F1
#
_cell.length_a   1.000
_cell.length_b   1.000
_cell.length_c   1.000
_cell.angle_alpha   90.00
_cell.angle_beta   90.00
_cell.angle_gamma   90.00
#
_symmetry.space_group_name_H-M   'P 1'
#
loop_
_entity.id
_entity.type
_entity.pdbx_description
1 polymer ?
#
loop_
_entity_poly.entity_id
_entity_poly.type
_entity_poly.pdbx_seq_one_letter_code
_entity_poly.pdbx_strand_id
1 'polypeptide(L)'
;MSTSRLSSGHLHCHPFVVLSALVAASFAAACRSTPAPPATTVSPDTWAVVDGREITRDAVEKAYRRARNTSQTLSDEEVLMAKLSLLNDLILQDILLAKAGELKVEVPAGDLDTAYAEARKNIPDEA
;
A
#
# COMPACT_ATOMS: atom_id res chain seq x y z
N MET A 1 77.38 -18.56 -29.32
CA MET A 1 76.96 -18.93 -27.94
C MET A 1 76.23 -17.72 -27.38
N SER A 2 74.93 -17.55 -27.68
CA SER A 2 73.75 -18.14 -27.03
C SER A 2 73.58 -17.72 -25.56
N THR A 3 72.33 -17.35 -25.23
CA THR A 3 71.74 -16.81 -23.98
C THR A 3 71.57 -15.27 -23.96
N SER A 4 70.41 -14.66 -23.62
CA SER A 4 69.10 -15.16 -23.21
C SER A 4 68.04 -14.02 -23.18
N ARG A 5 66.80 -14.38 -23.55
CA ARG A 5 65.48 -13.89 -23.06
C ARG A 5 64.92 -12.52 -23.50
N LEU A 6 63.93 -12.61 -24.39
CA LEU A 6 62.83 -11.67 -24.60
C LEU A 6 62.02 -11.47 -23.29
N SER A 7 61.63 -10.22 -22.98
CA SER A 7 60.62 -9.89 -21.98
C SER A 7 59.42 -9.20 -22.64
N SER A 8 58.25 -9.77 -22.37
CA SER A 8 56.88 -9.29 -22.55
C SER A 8 56.65 -7.83 -22.10
N GLY A 9 55.62 -7.10 -22.51
CA GLY A 9 54.40 -7.51 -23.19
C GLY A 9 53.50 -6.32 -23.55
N HIS A 10 52.47 -6.64 -24.35
CA HIS A 10 51.40 -5.77 -24.83
C HIS A 10 50.74 -4.93 -23.73
N LEU A 11 50.79 -3.60 -23.84
CA LEU A 11 49.96 -2.68 -23.06
C LEU A 11 48.66 -2.33 -23.84
N HIS A 12 47.73 -3.28 -23.90
CA HIS A 12 46.35 -3.08 -24.38
C HIS A 12 45.32 -3.03 -23.23
N CYS A 13 45.77 -2.83 -21.99
CA CYS A 13 44.95 -2.93 -20.79
C CYS A 13 44.66 -1.54 -20.18
N HIS A 14 43.99 -0.65 -20.93
CA HIS A 14 43.57 0.65 -20.38
C HIS A 14 42.10 1.05 -20.64
N PRO A 15 41.41 0.64 -21.73
CA PRO A 15 40.02 1.05 -21.94
C PRO A 15 39.01 0.21 -21.12
N PHE A 16 39.39 -1.01 -20.74
CA PHE A 16 38.48 -1.95 -20.06
C PHE A 16 38.30 -1.64 -18.56
N VAL A 17 39.32 -1.06 -17.92
CA VAL A 17 39.30 -0.74 -16.48
C VAL A 17 38.40 0.47 -16.17
N VAL A 18 38.37 1.46 -17.08
CA VAL A 18 37.55 2.67 -16.92
C VAL A 18 36.06 2.34 -17.08
N LEU A 19 35.70 1.41 -17.98
CA LEU A 19 34.31 1.01 -18.20
C LEU A 19 33.74 0.24 -17.00
N SER A 20 34.54 -0.63 -16.37
CA SER A 20 34.13 -1.38 -15.18
C SER A 20 33.91 -0.50 -13.95
N ALA A 21 34.67 0.60 -13.80
CA ALA A 21 34.50 1.53 -12.69
C ALA A 21 33.17 2.31 -12.78
N LEU A 22 32.72 2.64 -14.00
CA LEU A 22 31.48 3.38 -14.22
C LEU A 22 30.23 2.52 -13.92
N VAL A 23 30.28 1.22 -14.24
CA VAL A 23 29.18 0.27 -13.98
C VAL A 23 29.05 -0.04 -12.48
N ALA A 24 30.16 -0.08 -11.73
CA ALA A 24 30.10 -0.31 -10.28
C ALA A 24 29.45 0.85 -9.51
N ALA A 25 29.58 2.09 -10.01
CA ALA A 25 29.02 3.27 -9.37
C ALA A 25 27.49 3.37 -9.50
N SER A 26 26.89 2.80 -10.54
CA SER A 26 25.42 2.82 -10.73
C SER A 26 24.68 1.81 -9.85
N PHE A 27 25.30 0.70 -9.44
CA PHE A 27 24.69 -0.25 -8.50
C PHE A 27 24.65 0.27 -7.06
N ALA A 28 25.58 1.15 -6.66
CA ALA A 28 25.59 1.74 -5.31
C ALA A 28 24.45 2.76 -5.09
N ALA A 29 23.91 3.37 -6.16
CA ALA A 29 22.79 4.30 -6.07
C ALA A 29 21.44 3.59 -5.86
N ALA A 30 21.32 2.31 -6.22
CA ALA A 30 20.10 1.52 -6.03
C ALA A 30 19.95 0.95 -4.61
N CYS A 31 21.03 0.93 -3.82
CA CYS A 31 21.02 0.50 -2.42
C CYS A 31 20.84 1.65 -1.42
N ARG A 32 20.29 2.81 -1.83
CA ARG A 32 19.78 3.77 -0.85
C ARG A 32 18.58 3.14 -0.17
N SER A 33 18.81 2.59 1.02
CA SER A 33 17.77 2.26 1.98
C SER A 33 16.85 3.48 2.11
N THR A 34 15.63 3.36 1.61
CA THR A 34 14.54 4.28 1.98
C THR A 34 14.57 4.38 3.51
N PRO A 35 14.80 5.57 4.08
CA PRO A 35 14.73 5.75 5.52
C PRO A 35 13.37 5.24 5.97
N ALA A 36 13.36 4.26 6.88
CA ALA A 36 12.12 3.77 7.47
C ALA A 36 11.40 5.00 8.07
N PRO A 37 10.11 5.21 7.75
CA PRO A 37 9.33 6.25 8.40
C PRO A 37 9.51 6.14 9.92
N PRO A 38 9.62 7.26 10.65
CA PRO A 38 9.71 7.23 12.10
C PRO A 38 8.56 6.38 12.66
N ALA A 39 8.85 5.51 13.61
CA ALA A 39 7.86 4.63 14.20
C ALA A 39 6.73 5.50 14.79
N THR A 40 5.59 5.52 14.10
CA THR A 40 4.39 6.18 14.59
C THR A 40 4.01 5.51 15.90
N THR A 41 3.86 6.28 16.98
CA THR A 41 3.36 5.76 18.25
C THR A 41 1.92 5.32 18.05
N VAL A 42 1.70 4.02 17.89
CA VAL A 42 0.38 3.44 17.68
C VAL A 42 -0.41 3.49 18.99
N SER A 43 -1.60 4.09 18.94
CA SER A 43 -2.51 4.11 20.09
C SER A 43 -2.96 2.68 20.47
N PRO A 44 -3.18 2.37 21.76
CA PRO A 44 -3.72 1.07 22.19
C PRO A 44 -5.06 0.68 21.55
N ASP A 45 -5.82 1.65 21.03
CA ASP A 45 -7.10 1.44 20.36
C ASP A 45 -6.98 1.20 18.85
N THR A 46 -5.77 1.24 18.29
CA THR A 46 -5.54 0.96 16.88
C THR A 46 -5.57 -0.53 16.62
N TRP A 47 -6.45 -0.97 15.74
CA TRP A 47 -6.60 -2.36 15.33
C TRP A 47 -5.77 -2.69 14.08
N ALA A 48 -5.55 -1.71 13.21
CA ALA A 48 -4.65 -1.84 12.05
C ALA A 48 -4.08 -0.48 11.62
N VAL A 49 -2.95 -0.49 10.93
CA VAL A 49 -2.38 0.69 10.26
C VAL A 49 -2.21 0.36 8.78
N VAL A 50 -2.82 1.14 7.90
CA VAL A 50 -2.80 0.95 6.44
C VAL A 50 -2.26 2.23 5.80
N ASP A 51 -1.10 2.15 5.15
CA ASP A 51 -0.42 3.31 4.53
C ASP A 51 -0.26 4.51 5.48
N GLY A 52 -0.03 4.23 6.77
CA GLY A 52 0.10 5.24 7.81
C GLY A 52 -1.22 5.80 8.36
N ARG A 53 -2.38 5.38 7.83
CA ARG A 53 -3.71 5.66 8.40
C ARG A 53 -4.07 4.58 9.43
N GLU A 54 -4.48 5.02 10.62
CA GLU A 54 -4.95 4.11 11.68
C GLU A 54 -6.43 3.73 11.46
N ILE A 55 -6.73 2.44 11.59
CA ILE A 55 -8.09 1.91 11.76
C ILE A 55 -8.28 1.63 13.24
N THR A 56 -9.13 2.43 13.89
CA THR A 56 -9.38 2.35 15.33
C THR A 56 -10.51 1.38 15.67
N ARG A 57 -10.54 0.90 16.92
CA ARG A 57 -11.65 0.12 17.49
C ARG A 57 -13.01 0.77 17.23
N ASP A 58 -13.10 2.08 17.38
CA ASP A 58 -14.33 2.85 17.16
C ASP A 58 -14.78 2.86 15.70
N ALA A 59 -13.85 2.87 14.75
CA ALA A 59 -14.16 2.77 13.34
C ALA A 59 -14.76 1.39 13.00
N VAL A 60 -14.15 0.32 13.52
CA VAL A 60 -14.66 -1.05 13.37
C VAL A 60 -16.04 -1.19 14.02
N GLU A 61 -16.23 -0.69 15.24
CA GLU A 61 -17.51 -0.77 15.93
C GLU A 61 -18.60 0.01 15.18
N LYS A 62 -18.30 1.21 14.69
CA LYS A 62 -19.23 2.01 13.89
C LYS A 62 -19.63 1.30 12.61
N ALA A 63 -18.66 0.72 11.90
CA ALA A 63 -18.93 -0.05 10.69
C ALA A 63 -19.77 -1.29 11.03
N TYR A 64 -19.46 -1.99 12.12
CA TYR A 64 -20.18 -3.18 12.56
C TYR A 64 -21.64 -2.85 12.88
N ARG A 65 -21.91 -1.76 13.60
CA ARG A 65 -23.29 -1.32 13.87
C ARG A 65 -24.10 -1.02 12.59
N ARG A 66 -23.46 -0.55 11.52
CA ARG A 66 -24.12 -0.26 10.24
C ARG A 66 -24.38 -1.52 9.42
N ALA A 67 -23.43 -2.46 9.44
CA ALA A 67 -23.49 -3.67 8.64
C ALA A 67 -24.28 -4.81 9.30
N ARG A 68 -24.37 -4.83 10.64
CA ARG A 68 -25.01 -5.93 11.36
C ARG A 68 -26.51 -6.01 11.06
N ASN A 69 -27.01 -7.24 10.97
CA ASN A 69 -28.44 -7.50 11.03
C ASN A 69 -28.90 -7.46 12.49
N THR A 70 -29.71 -6.48 12.87
CA THR A 70 -30.21 -6.33 14.24
C THR A 70 -31.21 -7.41 14.65
N SER A 71 -31.73 -8.18 13.70
CA SER A 71 -32.66 -9.28 13.96
C SER A 71 -31.96 -10.58 14.40
N GLN A 72 -30.63 -10.64 14.25
CA GLN A 72 -29.83 -11.80 14.66
C GLN A 72 -29.06 -11.48 15.93
N THR A 73 -29.34 -12.24 17.00
CA THR A 73 -28.51 -12.22 18.20
C THR A 73 -27.32 -13.14 17.98
N LEU A 74 -26.12 -12.58 18.07
CA LEU A 74 -24.86 -13.30 17.99
C LEU A 74 -24.26 -13.41 19.39
N SER A 75 -23.55 -14.50 19.66
CA SER A 75 -22.69 -14.63 20.84
C SER A 75 -21.49 -13.68 20.73
N ASP A 76 -20.83 -13.40 21.87
CA ASP A 76 -19.69 -12.47 21.91
C ASP A 76 -18.53 -12.90 20.98
N GLU A 77 -18.30 -14.20 20.86
CA GLU A 77 -17.28 -14.76 19.95
C GLU A 77 -17.65 -14.54 18.49
N GLU A 78 -18.91 -14.78 18.12
CA GLU A 78 -19.40 -14.52 16.76
C GLU A 78 -19.36 -13.02 16.42
N VAL A 79 -19.66 -12.15 17.40
CA VAL A 79 -19.51 -10.70 17.25
C VAL A 79 -18.05 -10.33 17.00
N LEU A 80 -17.10 -10.92 17.74
CA LEU A 80 -15.67 -10.67 17.55
C LEU A 80 -15.22 -11.12 16.16
N MET A 81 -15.59 -12.33 15.74
CA MET A 81 -15.26 -12.85 14.41
C MET A 81 -15.86 -12.00 13.29
N ALA A 82 -17.09 -11.53 13.44
CA ALA A 82 -17.70 -10.61 12.49
C ALA A 82 -16.94 -9.27 12.41
N LYS A 83 -16.49 -8.73 13.55
CA LYS A 83 -15.65 -7.51 13.58
C LYS A 83 -14.28 -7.73 12.93
N LEU A 84 -13.67 -8.90 13.10
CA LEU A 84 -12.40 -9.23 12.44
C LEU A 84 -12.55 -9.37 10.92
N SER A 85 -13.63 -10.00 10.46
CA SER A 85 -13.96 -10.03 9.02
C SER A 85 -14.17 -8.62 8.47
N LEU A 86 -14.90 -7.78 9.21
CA LEU A 86 -15.13 -6.40 8.81
C LEU A 86 -13.84 -5.56 8.82
N LEU A 87 -12.93 -5.81 9.77
CA LEU A 87 -11.62 -5.17 9.79
C LEU A 87 -10.86 -5.48 8.50
N ASN A 88 -10.88 -6.73 8.03
CA ASN A 88 -10.27 -7.11 6.76
C ASN A 88 -10.88 -6.33 5.57
N ASP A 89 -12.21 -6.18 5.55
CA ASP A 89 -12.88 -5.42 4.49
C ASP A 89 -12.52 -3.92 4.54
N LEU A 90 -12.36 -3.35 5.73
CA LEU A 90 -11.90 -1.96 5.90
C LEU A 90 -10.47 -1.78 5.40
N ILE A 91 -9.56 -2.71 5.74
CA ILE A 91 -8.18 -2.69 5.24
C ILE A 91 -8.16 -2.77 3.72
N LEU A 92 -8.97 -3.66 3.13
CA LEU A 92 -9.03 -3.82 1.68
C LEU A 92 -9.55 -2.54 0.99
N GLN A 93 -10.64 -1.95 1.49
CA GLN A 93 -11.17 -0.69 0.96
C GLN A 93 -10.12 0.42 1.03
N ASP A 94 -9.41 0.51 2.15
CA ASP A 94 -8.37 1.50 2.39
C ASP A 94 -7.22 1.40 1.37
N ILE A 95 -6.75 0.18 1.08
CA ILE A 95 -5.72 -0.09 0.06
C ILE A 95 -6.25 0.26 -1.33
N LEU A 96 -7.48 -0.12 -1.66
CA LEU A 96 -8.07 0.15 -2.97
C LEU A 96 -8.28 1.65 -3.21
N LEU A 97 -8.69 2.39 -2.18
CA LEU A 97 -8.83 3.85 -2.26
C LEU A 97 -7.47 4.55 -2.39
N ALA A 98 -6.45 4.10 -1.65
CA ALA A 98 -5.09 4.58 -1.85
C ALA A 98 -4.63 4.36 -3.29
N LYS A 99 -4.89 3.16 -3.83
CA LYS A 99 -4.54 2.83 -5.22
C LYS A 99 -5.30 3.66 -6.25
N ALA A 100 -6.60 3.89 -6.03
CA ALA A 100 -7.41 4.76 -6.88
C ALA A 100 -6.82 6.19 -6.92
N GLY A 101 -6.39 6.72 -5.78
CA GLY A 101 -5.71 8.01 -5.68
C GLY A 101 -4.39 8.06 -6.46
N GLU A 102 -3.54 7.04 -6.33
CA GLU A 102 -2.30 6.92 -7.12
C GLU A 102 -2.55 6.91 -8.63
N LEU A 103 -3.62 6.21 -9.05
CA LEU A 103 -4.01 6.07 -10.45
C LEU A 103 -4.89 7.23 -10.96
N LYS A 104 -5.20 8.22 -10.10
CA LYS A 104 -6.09 9.34 -10.42
C LYS A 104 -7.45 8.90 -10.93
N VAL A 105 -7.97 7.82 -10.36
CA VAL A 105 -9.35 7.38 -10.59
C VAL A 105 -10.25 8.24 -9.73
N GLU A 106 -10.89 9.23 -10.34
CA GLU A 106 -11.78 10.19 -9.69
C GLU A 106 -13.22 9.98 -10.17
N VAL A 107 -14.19 10.20 -9.29
CA VAL A 107 -15.61 10.20 -9.64
C VAL A 107 -16.05 11.65 -9.83
N PRO A 108 -16.44 12.08 -11.05
CA PRO A 108 -16.95 13.42 -11.30
C PRO A 108 -18.20 13.73 -10.47
N ALA A 109 -18.37 14.98 -10.04
CA ALA A 109 -19.53 15.39 -9.25
C ALA A 109 -20.87 15.14 -9.98
N GLY A 110 -20.92 15.36 -11.30
CA GLY A 110 -22.12 15.10 -12.10
C GLY A 110 -22.52 13.62 -12.15
N ASP A 111 -21.55 12.71 -12.09
CA ASP A 111 -21.82 11.27 -12.05
C ASP A 111 -22.37 10.85 -10.67
N LEU A 112 -21.89 11.49 -9.59
CA LEU A 112 -22.43 11.29 -8.24
C LEU A 112 -23.88 11.77 -8.14
N ASP A 113 -24.18 12.97 -8.65
CA ASP A 113 -25.53 13.53 -8.64
C ASP A 113 -26.50 12.65 -9.44
N THR A 114 -26.04 12.18 -10.61
CA THR A 114 -26.81 11.26 -11.45
C THR A 114 -27.07 9.94 -10.73
N ALA A 115 -26.02 9.30 -10.18
CA ALA A 115 -26.17 8.04 -9.44
C ALA A 115 -27.10 8.19 -8.23
N TYR A 116 -27.04 9.32 -7.53
CA TYR A 116 -27.92 9.61 -6.41
C TYR A 116 -29.37 9.82 -6.84
N ALA A 117 -29.61 10.58 -7.92
CA ALA A 117 -30.94 10.75 -8.50
C ALA A 117 -31.54 9.41 -8.96
N GLU A 118 -30.76 8.56 -9.64
CA GLU A 118 -31.18 7.22 -10.05
C GLU A 118 -31.51 6.32 -8.84
N ALA A 119 -30.70 6.35 -7.78
CA ALA A 119 -30.95 5.56 -6.58
C ALA A 119 -32.26 5.94 -5.88
N ARG A 120 -32.69 7.21 -5.96
CA ARG A 120 -33.96 7.66 -5.36
C ARG A 120 -35.20 7.27 -6.14
N LYS A 121 -35.13 7.01 -7.45
CA LYS A 121 -36.32 6.79 -8.29
C LYS A 121 -37.23 5.65 -7.82
N ASN A 122 -36.69 4.69 -7.07
CA ASN A 122 -37.42 3.53 -6.54
C ASN A 122 -37.71 3.62 -5.03
N ILE A 123 -37.48 4.78 -4.40
CA ILE A 123 -37.82 5.04 -3.00
C ILE A 123 -39.06 5.94 -3.01
N PRO A 124 -40.24 5.47 -2.57
CA PRO A 124 -41.42 6.33 -2.48
C PRO A 124 -41.15 7.48 -1.48
N ASP A 125 -41.64 8.68 -1.78
CA ASP A 125 -41.39 9.93 -1.03
C ASP A 125 -42.06 9.98 0.38
N GLU A 126 -42.50 8.84 0.92
CA GLU A 126 -43.11 8.75 2.24
C GLU A 126 -42.16 8.12 3.27
N ALA A 127 -41.36 8.98 3.93
CA ALA A 127 -40.73 8.73 5.23
C ALA A 127 -40.80 9.98 6.11
#